data_AF-A0A969IN03-F1
#
_entry.id   AF-A0A969IN03-F1
#
_cell.length_a   1.000
_cell.length_b   1.000
_cell.length_c   1.000
_cell.angle_alpha   90.00
_cell.angle_beta   90.00
_cell.angle_gamma   90.00
#
_symmetry.space_group_name_H-M   'P 1'
#
loop_
_entity.id
_entity.type
_entity.pdbx_description
1 polymer ?
#
loop_
_entity_poly.entity_id
_entity_poly.type
_entity_poly.pdbx_seq_one_letter_code
_entity_poly.pdbx_strand_id
1 'polypeptide(L)'
;MVEAGINYRLTRAQPAPANEIPAIRLAYRRPVAVPPSCDKWGENVGRNEERIPYPNLGCATQHNLAIMIDNARDMQRPQKEDPRAGERRNVTWSASLSPRSIRCSCGATSACRNPPVVDGGSLPGAMRRRISARR
;
A
#
# COMPACT_ATOMS: atom_id res chain seq x y z
N MET A 1 -20.41 -1.64 8.58
CA MET A 1 -19.74 -2.63 7.72
C MET A 1 -20.76 -3.67 7.30
N VAL A 2 -20.75 -4.05 6.03
CA VAL A 2 -21.62 -5.11 5.53
C VAL A 2 -20.74 -6.30 5.18
N GLU A 3 -21.07 -7.48 5.69
CA GLU A 3 -20.44 -8.71 5.23
C GLU A 3 -21.01 -9.11 3.88
N ALA A 4 -20.16 -9.28 2.88
CA ALA A 4 -20.56 -10.01 1.68
C ALA A 4 -20.81 -11.47 2.08
N GLY A 5 -22.04 -11.96 1.90
CA GLY A 5 -22.39 -13.35 2.16
C GLY A 5 -21.63 -14.29 1.21
N ILE A 6 -21.20 -15.46 1.71
CA ILE A 6 -20.64 -16.51 0.85
C ILE A 6 -21.81 -17.20 0.13
N ASN A 7 -21.85 -17.11 -1.19
CA ASN A 7 -22.79 -17.89 -1.99
C ASN A 7 -22.31 -19.35 -2.11
N TYR A 8 -22.73 -20.18 -1.16
CA TYR A 8 -22.34 -21.59 -1.08
C TYR A 8 -22.84 -22.45 -2.26
N ARG A 9 -23.87 -22.00 -3.01
CA ARG A 9 -24.35 -22.70 -4.21
C ARG A 9 -23.35 -22.62 -5.36
N LEU A 10 -22.58 -21.53 -5.45
CA LEU A 10 -21.51 -21.39 -6.45
C LEU A 10 -20.25 -22.19 -6.06
N THR A 11 -20.06 -22.49 -4.78
CA THR A 11 -18.89 -23.22 -4.27
C THR A 11 -19.04 -24.74 -4.33
N ARG A 12 -20.22 -25.28 -4.65
CA ARG A 12 -20.44 -26.74 -4.72
C ARG A 12 -19.49 -27.34 -5.77
N ALA A 13 -18.50 -28.10 -5.29
CA ALA A 13 -17.66 -28.93 -6.15
C ALA A 13 -18.45 -30.15 -6.59
N GLN A 14 -18.41 -30.47 -7.88
CA GLN A 14 -18.84 -31.79 -8.35
C GLN A 14 -17.79 -32.82 -7.94
N PRO A 15 -18.18 -34.06 -7.62
CA PRO A 15 -17.23 -35.11 -7.29
C PRO A 15 -16.27 -35.32 -8.47
N ALA A 16 -14.96 -35.31 -8.18
CA ALA A 16 -13.94 -35.64 -9.17
C ALA A 16 -14.08 -37.12 -9.59
N PRO A 17 -13.84 -37.47 -10.87
CA PRO A 17 -13.79 -38.85 -11.29
C PRO A 17 -12.72 -39.62 -10.50
N ALA A 18 -12.90 -40.93 -10.31
CA ALA A 18 -12.10 -41.77 -9.40
C ALA A 18 -10.58 -41.80 -9.67
N ASN A 19 -10.13 -41.18 -10.77
CA ASN A 19 -8.76 -41.23 -11.27
C ASN A 19 -8.04 -39.87 -11.14
N GLU A 20 -8.69 -38.86 -10.56
CA GLU A 20 -8.15 -37.50 -10.40
C GLU A 20 -7.94 -37.11 -8.93
N ILE A 21 -6.93 -36.26 -8.70
CA ILE A 21 -6.68 -35.66 -7.39
C ILE A 21 -7.86 -34.72 -7.05
N PRO A 22 -8.51 -34.87 -5.89
CA PRO A 22 -9.65 -34.05 -5.54
C PRO A 22 -9.24 -32.56 -5.38
N ALA A 23 -9.96 -31.67 -6.06
CA ALA A 23 -9.73 -30.24 -5.97
C ALA A 23 -10.40 -29.65 -4.72
N ILE A 24 -9.61 -29.07 -3.81
CA ILE A 24 -10.12 -28.32 -2.65
C ILE A 24 -10.53 -26.92 -3.10
N ARG A 25 -11.81 -26.56 -2.90
CA ARG A 25 -12.31 -25.20 -3.14
C ARG A 25 -12.45 -24.45 -1.83
N LEU A 26 -11.80 -23.29 -1.74
CA LEU A 26 -11.89 -22.39 -0.60
C LEU A 26 -12.78 -21.21 -0.96
N ALA A 27 -13.75 -20.91 -0.10
CA ALA A 27 -14.54 -19.67 -0.18
C ALA A 27 -14.38 -18.90 1.12
N TYR A 28 -14.11 -17.61 1.01
CA TYR A 28 -13.89 -16.71 2.15
C TYR A 28 -14.82 -15.50 2.08
N ARG A 29 -15.25 -15.01 3.25
CA ARG A 29 -15.98 -13.73 3.36
C ARG A 29 -14.98 -12.59 3.22
N ARG A 30 -15.24 -11.66 2.32
CA ARG A 30 -14.55 -10.36 2.26
C ARG A 30 -15.50 -9.29 2.79
N PRO A 31 -15.31 -8.79 4.03
CA PRO A 31 -16.10 -7.65 4.49
C PRO A 31 -15.68 -6.40 3.71
N VAL A 32 -16.65 -5.55 3.42
CA VAL A 32 -16.44 -4.30 2.68
C VAL A 32 -16.89 -3.12 3.55
N ALA A 33 -16.11 -2.05 3.51
CA ALA A 33 -16.52 -0.78 4.10
C ALA A 33 -17.57 -0.15 3.18
N VAL A 34 -18.81 -0.06 3.65
CA VAL A 34 -19.89 0.59 2.90
C VAL A 34 -19.95 2.03 3.36
N PRO A 35 -19.65 3.00 2.47
CA PRO A 35 -19.71 4.41 2.83
C PRO A 35 -21.17 4.89 2.97
N PRO A 36 -21.47 5.80 3.92
CA PRO A 36 -22.77 6.47 3.98
C PRO A 36 -22.93 7.47 2.83
N SER A 37 -24.15 7.72 2.34
CA SER A 37 -24.40 8.87 1.45
C SER A 37 -24.39 10.16 2.29
N CYS A 38 -23.58 11.13 1.86
CA CYS A 38 -23.51 12.44 2.50
C CYS A 38 -24.24 13.43 1.60
N ASP A 39 -25.57 13.54 1.75
CA ASP A 39 -26.43 14.31 0.83
C ASP A 39 -26.63 15.78 1.24
N LYS A 40 -25.91 16.26 2.26
CA LYS A 40 -26.04 17.63 2.79
C LYS A 40 -24.82 18.47 2.44
N TRP A 41 -24.90 19.24 1.35
CA TRP A 41 -23.89 20.20 0.89
C TRP A 41 -24.50 21.60 0.71
N GLY A 42 -25.15 22.12 1.75
CA GLY A 42 -25.85 23.41 1.68
C GLY A 42 -24.94 24.64 1.71
N GLU A 43 -23.69 24.48 2.18
CA GLU A 43 -22.73 25.55 2.38
C GLU A 43 -21.48 25.32 1.50
N ASN A 44 -20.88 26.41 1.01
CA ASN A 44 -19.67 26.32 0.19
C ASN A 44 -18.46 26.06 1.08
N VAL A 45 -17.91 24.85 1.01
CA VAL A 45 -16.71 24.42 1.75
C VAL A 45 -15.46 25.29 1.51
N GLY A 46 -15.37 26.01 0.39
CA GLY A 46 -14.25 26.90 0.09
C GLY A 46 -14.37 28.30 0.69
N ARG A 47 -15.57 28.71 1.12
CA ARG A 47 -15.86 30.05 1.63
C ARG A 47 -16.29 29.98 3.09
N ASN A 48 -15.31 29.77 3.96
CA ASN A 48 -15.49 29.63 5.41
C ASN A 48 -14.65 30.66 6.18
N GLU A 49 -15.20 31.86 6.32
CA GLU A 49 -14.54 33.02 6.94
C GLU A 49 -14.44 32.85 8.47
N GLU A 50 -15.43 32.19 9.08
CA GLU A 50 -15.52 31.89 10.51
C GLU A 50 -14.61 30.73 10.96
N ARG A 51 -14.07 29.96 10.00
CA ARG A 51 -13.21 28.77 10.21
C ARG A 51 -13.85 27.68 11.07
N ILE A 52 -15.17 27.60 11.02
CA ILE A 52 -15.94 26.58 11.76
C ILE A 52 -16.06 25.29 10.95
N PRO A 53 -16.08 24.11 11.59
CA PRO A 53 -16.35 22.86 10.90
C PRO A 53 -17.66 22.92 10.11
N TYR A 54 -17.59 22.57 8.83
CA TYR A 54 -18.79 22.53 7.98
C TYR A 54 -19.74 21.41 8.44
N PRO A 55 -21.06 21.55 8.25
CA PRO A 55 -22.06 20.64 8.85
C PRO A 55 -21.88 19.16 8.50
N ASN A 56 -21.37 18.86 7.31
CA ASN A 56 -21.15 17.50 6.83
C ASN A 56 -19.73 16.95 7.03
N LEU A 57 -18.87 17.63 7.82
CA LEU A 57 -17.47 17.21 8.04
C LEU A 57 -17.37 15.78 8.57
N GLY A 58 -18.20 15.41 9.55
CA GLY A 58 -18.18 14.06 10.11
C GLY A 58 -18.55 12.99 9.09
N CYS A 59 -19.62 13.20 8.33
CA CYS A 59 -20.05 12.25 7.28
C CYS A 59 -19.00 12.15 6.18
N ALA A 60 -18.54 13.28 5.64
CA ALA A 60 -17.56 13.32 4.56
C ALA A 60 -16.24 12.63 4.95
N THR A 61 -15.79 12.83 6.19
CA THR A 61 -14.59 12.17 6.71
C THR A 61 -14.76 10.66 6.78
N GLN A 62 -15.90 10.17 7.29
CA GLN A 62 -16.18 8.73 7.36
C GLN A 62 -16.35 8.11 5.97
N HIS A 63 -16.99 8.82 5.04
CA HIS A 63 -17.15 8.41 3.65
C HIS A 63 -15.79 8.27 2.94
N ASN A 64 -14.95 9.30 3.04
CA ASN A 64 -13.61 9.29 2.43
C ASN A 64 -12.74 8.19 3.03
N LEU A 65 -12.80 8.01 4.35
CA LEU A 65 -12.10 6.93 5.03
C LEU A 65 -12.57 5.55 4.55
N ALA A 66 -13.89 5.34 4.41
CA ALA A 66 -14.45 4.08 3.95
C ALA A 66 -14.00 3.70 2.53
N ILE A 67 -13.81 4.67 1.63
CA ILE A 67 -13.35 4.43 0.24
C ILE A 67 -11.85 4.09 0.18
N MET A 68 -11.06 4.59 1.13
CA MET A 68 -9.61 4.34 1.16
C MET A 68 -9.24 2.99 1.78
N ILE A 69 -10.17 2.30 2.41
CA ILE A 69 -9.91 1.03 3.10
C ILE A 69 -9.98 -0.14 2.11
N ASP A 70 -8.86 -0.81 1.88
CA ASP A 70 -8.82 -2.04 1.08
C ASP A 70 -9.33 -3.28 1.86
N ASN A 71 -9.03 -3.33 3.18
CA ASN A 71 -9.41 -4.43 4.06
C ASN A 71 -10.22 -3.94 5.28
N ALA A 72 -11.53 -4.14 5.24
CA ALA A 72 -12.41 -3.73 6.33
C ALA A 72 -12.20 -4.51 7.64
N ARG A 73 -11.52 -5.67 7.64
CA ARG A 73 -11.25 -6.41 8.88
C ARG A 73 -10.37 -5.64 9.85
N ASP A 74 -9.57 -4.72 9.34
CA ASP A 74 -8.56 -4.01 10.13
C ASP A 74 -9.18 -3.01 11.11
N MET A 75 -10.43 -2.57 10.89
CA MET A 75 -11.13 -1.74 11.88
C MET A 75 -12.00 -2.53 12.86
N GLN A 76 -12.31 -3.80 12.56
CA GLN A 76 -13.06 -4.65 13.50
C GLN A 76 -12.15 -5.27 14.54
N ARG A 77 -10.91 -5.59 14.13
CA ARG A 77 -9.91 -6.21 14.97
C ARG A 77 -8.52 -5.71 14.59
N PRO A 78 -7.61 -5.58 15.56
CA PRO A 78 -6.20 -5.39 15.25
C PRO A 78 -5.70 -6.58 14.43
N GLN A 79 -4.97 -6.33 13.35
CA GLN A 79 -4.19 -7.38 12.69
C GLN A 79 -2.90 -7.61 13.47
N LYS A 80 -2.33 -8.80 13.30
CA LYS A 80 -1.00 -9.10 13.84
C LYS A 80 0.03 -8.23 13.11
N GLU A 81 0.91 -7.57 13.86
CA GLU A 81 1.98 -6.80 13.24
C GLU A 81 3.01 -7.75 12.62
N ASP A 82 3.55 -7.37 11.47
CA ASP A 82 4.79 -7.94 10.97
C ASP A 82 5.98 -7.11 11.49
N PRO A 83 7.15 -7.74 11.74
CA PRO A 83 8.33 -7.02 12.16
C PRO A 83 8.67 -5.94 11.14
N ARG A 84 8.84 -4.72 11.64
CA ARG A 84 9.08 -3.56 10.78
C ARG A 84 10.35 -3.75 9.95
N ALA A 85 10.25 -3.57 8.63
CA ALA A 85 11.40 -3.50 7.75
C ALA A 85 12.31 -2.31 8.15
N GLY A 86 13.35 -2.60 8.93
CA GLY A 86 14.31 -1.62 9.42
C GLY A 86 15.36 -1.22 8.39
N GLU A 87 15.65 -2.10 7.43
CA GLU A 87 16.77 -1.99 6.49
C GLU A 87 16.84 -0.61 5.80
N ARG A 88 15.77 -0.21 5.11
CA ARG A 88 15.71 1.08 4.40
C ARG A 88 15.80 2.28 5.33
N ARG A 89 15.20 2.19 6.53
CA ARG A 89 15.22 3.29 7.49
C ARG A 89 16.59 3.46 8.13
N ASN A 90 17.29 2.36 8.40
CA ASN A 90 18.65 2.41 8.94
C ASN A 90 19.60 3.09 7.95
N VAL A 91 19.43 2.83 6.64
CA VAL A 91 20.17 3.52 5.57
C VAL A 91 19.84 5.01 5.50
N THR A 92 18.56 5.40 5.57
CA THR A 92 18.18 6.82 5.57
C THR A 92 18.64 7.54 6.84
N TRP A 93 18.50 6.89 8.00
CA TRP A 93 18.91 7.43 9.29
C TRP A 93 20.42 7.66 9.33
N SER A 94 21.22 6.67 8.92
CA SER A 94 22.67 6.80 8.86
C SER A 94 23.11 7.86 7.83
N ALA A 95 22.41 7.98 6.70
CA ALA A 95 22.66 9.03 5.72
C ALA A 95 22.35 10.44 6.23
N SER A 96 21.33 10.61 7.07
CA SER A 96 20.99 11.90 7.71
C SER A 96 21.98 12.29 8.80
N LEU A 97 22.53 11.31 9.52
CA LEU A 97 23.53 11.52 10.56
C LEU A 97 24.96 11.62 10.00
N SER A 98 25.21 11.05 8.82
CA SER A 98 26.51 11.10 8.17
C SER A 98 26.82 12.56 7.84
N PRO A 99 27.95 13.10 8.35
CA PRO A 99 28.43 14.39 7.87
C PRO A 99 28.65 14.24 6.37
N ARG A 100 27.84 14.92 5.56
CA ARG A 100 28.18 15.11 4.16
C ARG A 100 29.42 15.95 4.15
N SER A 101 30.59 15.32 4.08
CA SER A 101 31.81 16.03 3.79
C SER A 101 31.58 16.68 2.43
N ILE A 102 31.39 18.00 2.40
CA ILE A 102 31.64 18.79 1.21
C ILE A 102 33.14 18.65 0.98
N ARG A 103 33.55 17.54 0.35
CA ARG A 103 34.84 17.46 -0.31
C ARG A 103 34.63 18.08 -1.68
N CYS A 104 34.48 19.40 -1.70
CA CYS A 104 34.98 20.16 -2.83
C CYS A 104 36.49 20.18 -2.68
N SER A 105 37.19 19.23 -3.31
CA SER A 105 38.60 19.42 -3.58
C SER A 105 38.72 20.51 -4.64
N CYS A 106 38.96 21.76 -4.21
CA CYS A 106 39.45 22.81 -5.11
C CYS A 106 40.86 22.40 -5.55
N GLY A 107 40.96 21.69 -6.67
CA GLY A 107 42.25 21.27 -7.18
C GLY A 107 42.20 20.11 -8.18
N ALA A 108 41.31 20.17 -9.16
CA ALA A 108 41.43 19.61 -10.51
C ALA A 108 40.04 19.57 -11.14
N THR A 109 39.96 20.01 -12.39
CA THR A 109 38.79 19.92 -13.25
C THR A 109 38.25 18.48 -13.33
N SER A 110 37.23 18.14 -12.54
CA SER A 110 36.05 17.36 -12.96
C SER A 110 35.17 16.97 -11.76
N ALA A 111 33.92 17.47 -11.79
CA ALA A 111 32.73 16.95 -11.14
C ALA A 111 32.87 16.42 -9.69
N CYS A 112 32.31 17.18 -8.74
CA CYS A 112 31.82 16.62 -7.48
C CYS A 112 30.81 15.50 -7.81
N ARG A 113 31.25 14.24 -7.84
CA ARG A 113 30.35 13.11 -8.02
C ARG A 113 29.55 12.93 -6.74
N ASN A 114 28.23 12.79 -6.89
CA ASN A 114 27.36 12.32 -5.82
C ASN A 114 27.93 11.00 -5.23
N PRO A 115 27.76 10.75 -3.92
CA PRO A 115 28.10 9.46 -3.36
C PRO A 115 27.36 8.36 -4.12
N PRO A 116 27.97 7.17 -4.31
CA PRO A 116 27.34 6.10 -5.04
C PRO A 116 25.99 5.79 -4.39
N VAL A 117 24.94 5.80 -5.22
CA VAL A 117 23.67 5.16 -4.88
C VAL A 117 24.03 3.73 -4.53
N VAL A 118 23.85 3.35 -3.27
CA VAL A 118 23.90 1.95 -2.87
C VAL A 118 22.71 1.28 -3.55
N ASP A 119 22.97 0.66 -4.69
CA ASP A 119 22.01 -0.19 -5.40
C ASP A 119 21.63 -1.33 -4.44
N GLY A 120 20.47 -1.19 -3.80
CA GLY A 120 19.83 -2.22 -3.00
C GLY A 120 19.29 -3.34 -3.89
N GLY A 121 20.16 -3.96 -4.70
CA GLY A 121 19.75 -4.88 -5.75
C GLY A 121 20.93 -5.59 -6.41
N SER A 122 21.80 -6.22 -5.62
CA SER A 122 22.60 -7.32 -6.15
C SER A 122 21.69 -8.54 -6.31
N LEU A 123 21.03 -8.65 -7.47
CA LEU A 123 20.61 -9.95 -7.97
C LEU A 123 21.88 -10.71 -8.39
N PRO A 124 22.06 -11.98 -8.00
CA PRO A 124 23.23 -12.77 -8.38
C PRO A 124 23.38 -12.80 -9.91
N GLY A 125 24.63 -12.67 -10.38
CA GLY A 125 25.05 -12.33 -11.74
C GLY A 125 24.67 -13.26 -12.90
N ALA A 126 23.72 -14.18 -12.72
CA ALA A 126 23.31 -15.14 -13.76
C ALA A 126 22.14 -14.66 -14.66
N MET A 127 21.41 -13.60 -14.29
CA MET A 127 20.17 -13.21 -14.99
C MET A 127 20.25 -11.90 -15.81
N ARG A 128 21.45 -11.39 -16.11
CA ARG A 128 21.60 -10.14 -16.90
C ARG A 128 21.69 -10.33 -18.42
N ARG A 129 21.73 -11.56 -18.95
CA ARG A 129 21.96 -11.82 -20.39
C ARG A 129 20.72 -12.08 -21.26
N ARG A 130 19.49 -12.06 -20.74
CA ARG A 130 18.30 -12.45 -21.56
C ARG A 130 17.33 -11.32 -21.93
N ILE A 131 17.54 -10.08 -21.48
CA ILE A 131 16.56 -9.00 -21.71
C ILE A 131 16.90 -8.10 -22.91
N SER A 132 18.13 -8.12 -23.46
CA SER A 132 18.48 -7.27 -24.62
C SER A 132 18.23 -7.89 -26.01
N ALA A 133 17.52 -9.02 -26.10
CA ALA A 133 17.28 -9.74 -27.36
C ALA A 133 15.80 -9.91 -27.73
N ARG A 134 14.97 -8.90 -27.43
CA ARG A 134 13.67 -8.70 -28.07
C ARG A 134 13.45 -7.22 -28.33
N ARG A 135 14.06 -6.74 -29.42
CA ARG A 135 13.48 -5.73 -30.30
C ARG A 135 13.52 -6.31 -31.71
#